data_AF-A0A418VEU2-F1
#
_entry.id   AF-A0A418VEU2-F1
#
_cell.length_a   1.000
_cell.length_b   1.000
_cell.length_c   1.000
_cell.angle_alpha   90.00
_cell.angle_beta   90.00
_cell.angle_gamma   90.00
#
_symmetry.space_group_name_H-M   'P 1'
#
loop_
_entity.id
_entity.type
_entity.pdbx_description
1 polymer ?
#
loop_
_entity_poly.entity_id
_entity_poly.type
_entity_poly.pdbx_seq_one_letter_code
_entity_poly.pdbx_strand_id
1 'polypeptide(L)'
;MIHQELIGRTVIGKTARRFNVKFNVYYAFLVLLNFAGFFLAMYDAKGLVILFFTIGFSMVIRLMLTQREEQRLTNELLEELVEQNVPLRPAK
;
A
#
# COMPACT_ATOMS: atom_id res chain seq x y z
N MET A 1 -6.30 0.90 -18.68
CA MET A 1 -5.67 2.20 -18.33
C MET A 1 -6.69 3.32 -18.05
N ILE A 2 -7.95 3.21 -18.48
CA ILE A 2 -8.97 4.29 -18.41
C ILE A 2 -9.55 4.53 -16.98
N HIS A 3 -9.52 3.54 -16.08
CA HIS A 3 -10.15 3.68 -14.75
C HIS A 3 -9.36 4.49 -13.71
N GLN A 4 -8.05 4.72 -13.88
CA GLN A 4 -7.27 5.51 -12.91
C GLN A 4 -7.51 7.02 -13.03
N GLU A 5 -7.86 7.53 -14.22
CA GLU A 5 -8.08 8.97 -14.43
C GLU A 5 -9.37 9.49 -13.80
N LEU A 6 -10.43 8.66 -13.78
CA LEU A 6 -11.71 9.05 -13.19
C LEU A 6 -11.61 9.21 -11.66
N ILE A 7 -10.87 8.32 -10.99
CA ILE A 7 -10.70 8.35 -9.53
C ILE A 7 -9.90 9.59 -9.12
N GLY A 8 -8.91 10.01 -9.91
CA GLY A 8 -8.08 11.19 -9.65
C GLY A 8 -8.82 12.53 -9.67
N ARG A 9 -9.99 12.62 -10.31
CA ARG A 9 -10.81 13.86 -10.35
C ARG A 9 -11.78 13.99 -9.18
N THR A 10 -12.01 12.92 -8.41
CA THR A 10 -12.90 12.96 -7.24
C THR A 10 -12.22 13.65 -6.04
N VAL A 11 -13.01 14.26 -5.16
CA VAL A 11 -12.54 14.87 -3.89
C VAL A 11 -11.76 13.84 -3.06
N ILE A 12 -12.16 12.58 -3.13
CA ILE A 12 -11.51 11.43 -2.50
C ILE A 12 -10.11 11.18 -3.10
N GLY A 13 -9.98 11.18 -4.43
CA GLY A 13 -8.69 11.03 -5.12
C GLY A 13 -7.71 12.18 -4.88
N LYS A 14 -8.19 13.43 -4.80
CA LYS A 14 -7.36 14.60 -4.44
C LYS A 14 -6.87 14.53 -3.00
N THR A 15 -7.70 14.07 -2.08
CA THR A 15 -7.32 13.92 -0.66
C THR A 15 -6.33 12.79 -0.49
N ALA A 16 -6.54 11.66 -1.16
CA ALA A 16 -5.61 10.53 -1.20
C ALA A 16 -4.22 10.91 -1.73
N ARG A 17 -4.16 11.72 -2.79
CA ARG A 17 -2.89 12.23 -3.34
C ARG A 17 -2.16 13.14 -2.35
N ARG A 18 -2.91 13.95 -1.58
CA ARG A 18 -2.36 14.87 -0.57
C ARG A 18 -1.78 14.14 0.65
N PHE A 19 -2.32 12.98 0.99
CA PHE A 19 -1.80 12.12 2.06
C PHE A 19 -0.78 11.07 1.56
N ASN A 20 -0.38 11.10 0.28
CA ASN A 20 0.44 10.06 -0.36
C ASN A 20 -0.15 8.64 -0.14
N VAL A 21 -1.46 8.55 -0.02
CA VAL A 21 -2.16 7.27 0.09
C VAL A 21 -2.43 6.82 -1.33
N LYS A 22 -1.61 5.90 -1.85
CA LYS A 22 -1.98 5.13 -3.03
C LYS A 22 -3.32 4.47 -2.73
N PHE A 23 -4.39 4.92 -3.40
CA PHE A 23 -5.74 4.41 -3.21
C PHE A 23 -5.75 2.95 -3.65
N ASN A 24 -5.47 2.07 -2.71
CA ASN A 24 -5.35 0.65 -2.92
C ASN A 24 -6.61 0.00 -2.36
N VAL A 25 -7.28 -0.85 -3.13
CA VAL A 25 -8.49 -1.57 -2.69
C VAL A 25 -8.23 -2.30 -1.37
N TYR A 26 -7.00 -2.77 -1.17
CA TYR A 26 -6.55 -3.36 0.10
C TYR A 26 -6.66 -2.40 1.30
N TYR A 27 -6.30 -1.12 1.17
CA TYR A 27 -6.43 -0.16 2.27
C TYR A 27 -7.90 0.12 2.60
N ALA A 28 -8.76 0.24 1.59
CA ALA A 28 -10.20 0.41 1.81
C ALA A 28 -10.81 -0.80 2.53
N PHE A 29 -10.41 -2.02 2.12
CA PHE A 29 -10.82 -3.26 2.79
C PHE A 29 -10.32 -3.33 4.24
N LEU A 30 -9.06 -2.99 4.50
CA LEU A 30 -8.50 -2.98 5.86
C LEU A 30 -9.20 -1.97 6.77
N VAL A 31 -9.55 -0.79 6.25
CA VAL A 31 -10.33 0.20 7.02
C VAL A 31 -11.71 -0.37 7.36
N LEU A 32 -12.42 -0.95 6.40
CA LEU A 32 -13.73 -1.59 6.64
C LEU A 32 -13.62 -2.75 7.65
N LEU A 33 -12.59 -3.57 7.55
CA LEU A 33 -12.35 -4.70 8.44
C LEU A 33 -12.10 -4.24 9.89
N ASN A 34 -11.30 -3.20 10.09
CA ASN A 34 -11.07 -2.65 11.43
C ASN A 34 -12.33 -1.96 11.99
N PHE A 35 -13.12 -1.29 11.15
CA PHE A 35 -14.42 -0.74 11.58
C PHE A 35 -15.38 -1.85 12.01
N ALA A 36 -15.47 -2.95 11.25
CA ALA A 36 -16.29 -4.09 11.61
C ALA A 36 -15.82 -4.72 12.94
N GLY A 37 -14.50 -4.89 13.12
CA GLY A 37 -13.92 -5.36 14.38
C GLY A 37 -14.21 -4.42 15.55
N PHE A 38 -14.16 -3.12 15.33
CA PHE A 38 -14.45 -2.11 16.35
C PHE A 38 -15.91 -2.12 16.78
N PHE A 39 -16.85 -2.20 15.82
CA PHE A 39 -18.26 -2.37 16.13
C PHE A 39 -18.49 -3.64 16.93
N LEU A 40 -17.90 -4.77 16.51
CA LEU A 40 -18.01 -6.04 17.24
C LEU A 40 -17.46 -5.95 18.67
N ALA A 41 -16.35 -5.23 18.87
CA ALA A 41 -15.74 -5.01 20.19
C ALA A 41 -16.63 -4.18 21.14
N MET A 42 -17.56 -3.38 20.62
CA MET A 42 -18.53 -2.65 21.46
C MET A 42 -19.68 -3.54 21.94
N TYR A 43 -20.00 -4.62 21.22
CA TYR A 43 -21.08 -5.53 21.58
C TYR A 43 -20.60 -6.78 22.34
N ASP A 44 -19.38 -7.27 22.08
CA ASP A 44 -18.82 -8.46 22.72
C ASP A 44 -17.33 -8.25 23.03
N ALA A 45 -16.90 -8.61 24.25
CA ALA A 45 -15.51 -8.58 24.68
C ALA A 45 -14.59 -9.43 23.79
N LYS A 46 -15.12 -10.49 23.16
CA LYS A 46 -14.38 -11.28 22.14
C LYS A 46 -14.06 -10.47 20.89
N GLY A 47 -14.88 -9.46 20.58
CA GLY A 47 -14.62 -8.52 19.48
C GLY A 47 -13.35 -7.72 19.69
N LEU A 48 -12.92 -7.51 20.94
CA LEU A 48 -11.66 -6.82 21.25
C LEU A 48 -10.42 -7.64 20.84
N VAL A 49 -10.51 -8.97 20.95
CA VAL A 49 -9.47 -9.89 20.45
C VAL A 49 -9.42 -9.85 18.94
N ILE A 50 -10.58 -9.89 18.27
CA ILE A 50 -10.68 -9.78 16.81
C ILE A 50 -10.09 -8.45 16.32
N LEU A 51 -10.40 -7.35 17.00
CA LEU A 51 -9.83 -6.04 16.69
C LEU A 51 -8.30 -6.02 16.79
N PHE A 52 -7.73 -6.68 17.80
CA PHE A 52 -6.28 -6.81 17.92
C PHE A 52 -5.66 -7.57 16.74
N PHE A 53 -6.31 -8.66 16.31
CA PHE A 53 -5.87 -9.42 15.13
C PHE A 53 -5.99 -8.60 13.84
N THR A 54 -7.07 -7.83 13.65
CA THR A 54 -7.25 -7.02 12.43
C THR A 54 -6.25 -5.87 12.36
N ILE A 55 -5.93 -5.24 13.50
CA ILE A 55 -4.88 -4.21 13.58
C ILE A 55 -3.51 -4.82 13.24
N GLY A 56 -3.16 -5.96 13.86
CA GLY A 56 -1.91 -6.66 13.58
C GLY A 56 -1.78 -7.08 12.11
N PHE A 57 -2.83 -7.66 11.53
CA PHE A 57 -2.87 -8.01 10.11
C PHE A 57 -2.69 -6.79 9.20
N SER A 58 -3.33 -5.66 9.54
CA SER A 58 -3.20 -4.41 8.80
C SER A 58 -1.75 -3.91 8.79
N MET A 59 -1.05 -4.04 9.93
CA MET A 59 0.36 -3.66 10.06
C MET A 59 1.27 -4.55 9.22
N VAL A 60 1.04 -5.87 9.20
CA VAL A 60 1.80 -6.82 8.38
C VAL A 60 1.64 -6.51 6.89
N ILE A 61 0.41 -6.27 6.43
CA ILE A 61 0.16 -5.91 5.02
C ILE A 61 0.87 -4.60 4.66
N ARG A 62 0.86 -3.61 5.56
CA ARG A 62 1.55 -2.34 5.34
C ARG A 62 3.07 -2.55 5.20
N LEU A 63 3.67 -3.35 6.08
CA LEU A 63 5.08 -3.73 5.99
C LEU A 63 5.41 -4.44 4.68
N MET A 64 4.61 -5.41 4.27
CA MET A 64 4.82 -6.13 3.01
C MET A 64 4.72 -5.22 1.79
N LEU A 65 3.78 -4.26 1.79
CA LEU A 65 3.65 -3.29 0.70
C LEU A 65 4.83 -2.32 0.68
N THR A 66 5.29 -1.84 1.83
CA THR A 66 6.49 -0.98 1.93
C THR A 66 7.73 -1.72 1.43
N GLN A 67 7.94 -2.97 1.83
CA GLN A 67 9.07 -3.77 1.36
C GLN A 67 9.07 -3.97 -0.16
N ARG A 68 7.90 -4.15 -0.78
CA ARG A 68 7.80 -4.24 -2.25
C ARG A 68 8.14 -2.94 -2.95
N GLU A 69 7.77 -1.80 -2.36
CA GLU A 69 8.14 -0.48 -2.90
C GLU A 69 9.64 -0.21 -2.75
N GLU A 70 10.22 -0.58 -1.61
CA GLU A 70 11.67 -0.51 -1.37
C GLU A 70 12.45 -1.44 -2.31
N GLN A 71 11.98 -2.66 -2.54
CA GLN A 71 12.58 -3.59 -3.52
C GLN A 71 12.53 -3.03 -4.94
N ARG A 72 11.41 -2.39 -5.32
CA ARG A 72 11.30 -1.77 -6.63
C ARG A 72 12.28 -0.60 -6.79
N LEU A 73 12.36 0.28 -5.79
CA LEU A 73 13.32 1.39 -5.79
C LEU A 73 14.77 0.90 -5.80
N THR A 74 15.07 -0.16 -5.04
CA THR A 74 16.41 -0.76 -5.00
C THR A 74 16.78 -1.37 -6.35
N ASN A 75 15.85 -2.02 -7.04
CA ASN A 75 16.06 -2.53 -8.39
C ASN A 75 16.26 -1.40 -9.40
N GLU A 76 15.46 -0.34 -9.34
CA GLU A 76 15.63 0.84 -10.21
C GLU A 76 17.02 1.50 -9.99
N LEU A 77 17.47 1.65 -8.74
CA LEU A 77 18.80 2.18 -8.41
C LEU A 77 19.95 1.24 -8.82
N LEU A 78 19.76 -0.08 -8.70
CA LEU A 78 20.72 -1.08 -9.19
C LEU A 78 20.86 -1.02 -10.71
N GLU A 79 19.75 -0.87 -11.43
CA GLU A 79 19.74 -0.74 -12.88
C GLU A 79 20.47 0.53 -13.33
N GLU A 80 20.22 1.66 -12.66
CA GLU A 80 20.97 2.92 -12.89
C GLU A 80 22.47 2.78 -12.59
N LEU A 81 22.84 2.15 -11.47
CA LEU A 81 24.24 1.91 -11.12
C LEU A 81 24.94 0.96 -12.10
N VAL A 82 24.23 -0.04 -12.61
CA VAL A 82 24.74 -0.96 -13.64
C VAL A 82 24.90 -0.22 -14.97
N GLU A 83 23.92 0.58 -15.40
CA GLU A 83 24.05 1.40 -16.60
C GLU A 83 25.19 2.41 -16.51
N GLN A 84 25.44 2.97 -15.32
CA GLN A 84 26.49 3.97 -15.10
C GLN A 84 27.90 3.35 -14.94
N ASN A 85 28.00 2.10 -14.46
CA ASN A 85 29.27 1.40 -14.23
C ASN A 85 29.63 0.34 -15.28
N VAL A 86 28.88 0.22 -16.38
CA VAL A 86 29.29 -0.60 -17.53
C VAL A 86 30.02 0.28 -18.56
N PRO A 87 31.37 0.34 -18.55
CA PRO A 87 32.08 0.69 -19.76
C PRO A 87 31.94 -0.50 -20.71
N LEU A 88 31.32 -0.27 -21.88
CA LEU A 88 31.20 -1.20 -23.02
C LEU A 88 30.00 -2.18 -22.97
N ARG A 89 28.85 -1.70 -23.44
CA ARG A 89 27.92 -2.56 -24.20
C ARG A 89 28.49 -2.70 -25.62
N PRO A 90 28.90 -3.90 -26.10
CA PRO A 90 29.11 -4.06 -27.53
C PRO A 90 27.73 -3.95 -28.21
N ALA A 91 27.63 -3.03 -29.15
CA ALA A 91 26.49 -2.93 -30.04
C ALA A 91 26.34 -4.24 -30.83
N LYS A 92 25.22 -4.94 -30.65
CA LYS A 92 24.61 -5.77 -31.69
C LYS A 92 23.13 -6.02 -31.40
#